data_AF-A0AAE1T456-F1
#
_entry.id   AF-A0AAE1T456-F1
#
_cell.length_a   1.000
_cell.length_b   1.000
_cell.length_c   1.000
_cell.angle_alpha   90.00
_cell.angle_beta   90.00
_cell.angle_gamma   90.00
#
_symmetry.space_group_name_H-M   'P 1'
#
loop_
_entity.id
_entity.type
_entity.pdbx_description
1 polymer ?
#
loop_
_entity_poly.entity_id
_entity_poly.type
_entity_poly.pdbx_seq_one_letter_code
_entity_poly.pdbx_strand_id
1 'polypeptide(L)'
;MARRQIIEALDDILQDLTDCDNPFGGKVVVFGGDYRQIAPVVVGGKKEDTIDASFASSLLSRNVNKLSLRENMRAKDDPMFTEFLMRVGNGTETHVLDDRIEIPNNMILPFVESHKSLCDLIDLVFPCLDLFLTNPLLVINRSILAPKNDCVDEINEILIDKFPGELKHFVSLDKTRDPSLQGQYEDFLNSITISGLPPHILTLKVGCPIMLLRNINPIEGLCNGTRLICRGLGEKVIHAEIATGHFKGKQTFIPKIPLESPDKRQCPIPFTRTQFPVKPCFAMTINKAQGQTLDFVGVYLREPVFSHGQLYVALSRAKTGNSVKVLIQPPTIEDKVVTFTRNVVYKEILYLANQE
;
A
#
# COMPACT_ATOMS: atom_id res chain seq x y z
N MET A 1 -11.44 4.54 -2.08
CA MET A 1 -10.31 5.48 -1.93
C MET A 1 -10.58 6.91 -2.42
N ALA A 2 -11.25 7.14 -3.55
CA ALA A 2 -11.56 8.51 -4.00
C ALA A 2 -12.50 9.20 -2.99
N ARG A 3 -12.16 10.43 -2.59
CA ARG A 3 -12.97 11.23 -1.67
C ARG A 3 -14.17 11.81 -2.39
N ARG A 4 -15.33 11.78 -1.73
CA ARG A 4 -16.59 12.38 -2.17
C ARG A 4 -16.40 13.80 -2.71
N GLN A 5 -15.72 14.65 -1.94
CA GLN A 5 -15.52 16.06 -2.27
C GLN A 5 -14.75 16.26 -3.59
N ILE A 6 -13.85 15.33 -3.96
CA ILE A 6 -13.11 15.42 -5.23
C ILE A 6 -14.01 15.09 -6.41
N ILE A 7 -14.94 14.13 -6.23
CA ILE A 7 -15.87 13.73 -7.29
C ILE A 7 -16.95 14.79 -7.47
N GLU A 8 -17.47 15.36 -6.37
CA GLU A 8 -18.42 16.47 -6.41
C GLU A 8 -17.78 17.73 -7.03
N ALA A 9 -16.54 18.07 -6.66
CA ALA A 9 -15.84 19.17 -7.33
C ALA A 9 -15.60 18.93 -8.82
N LEU A 10 -15.35 17.68 -9.24
CA LEU A 10 -15.23 17.35 -10.67
C LEU A 10 -16.57 17.53 -11.40
N ASP A 11 -17.68 17.15 -10.76
CA ASP A 11 -19.02 17.37 -11.28
C ASP A 11 -19.27 18.88 -11.50
N ASP A 12 -19.09 19.70 -10.45
CA ASP A 12 -19.27 21.15 -10.50
C ASP A 12 -18.43 21.80 -11.62
N ILE A 13 -17.14 21.42 -11.73
CA ILE A 13 -16.24 21.95 -12.75
C ILE A 13 -16.70 21.56 -14.16
N LEU A 14 -17.19 20.33 -14.35
CA LEU A 14 -17.66 19.90 -15.66
C LEU A 14 -18.98 20.59 -16.05
N GLN A 15 -19.88 20.82 -15.10
CA GLN A 15 -21.11 21.58 -15.35
C GLN A 15 -20.78 23.00 -15.81
N ASP A 16 -19.88 23.69 -15.10
CA ASP A 16 -19.41 25.04 -15.44
C ASP A 16 -18.73 25.08 -16.83
N LEU A 17 -17.76 24.18 -17.08
CA LEU A 17 -17.03 24.14 -18.35
C LEU A 17 -17.89 23.80 -19.57
N THR A 18 -19.03 23.15 -19.37
CA THR A 18 -19.91 22.69 -20.46
C THR A 18 -21.19 23.51 -20.57
N ASP A 19 -21.42 24.46 -19.66
CA ASP A 19 -22.67 25.21 -19.53
C ASP A 19 -23.89 24.27 -19.50
N CYS A 20 -23.78 23.21 -18.68
CA CYS A 20 -24.78 22.15 -18.61
C CYS A 20 -24.96 21.67 -17.16
N ASP A 21 -26.14 21.93 -16.58
CA ASP A 21 -26.49 21.54 -15.21
C ASP A 21 -26.74 20.02 -15.01
N ASN A 22 -26.60 19.22 -16.06
CA ASN A 22 -26.69 17.77 -15.93
C ASN A 22 -25.45 17.23 -15.20
N PRO A 23 -25.57 16.14 -14.43
CA PRO A 23 -24.42 15.51 -13.78
C PRO A 23 -23.23 15.32 -14.73
N PHE A 24 -22.07 15.74 -14.26
CA PHE A 24 -20.77 15.81 -14.92
C PHE A 24 -20.81 16.60 -16.23
N GLY A 25 -21.59 17.67 -16.32
CA GLY A 25 -21.69 18.50 -17.53
C GLY A 25 -22.22 17.72 -18.75
N GLY A 26 -23.12 16.78 -18.49
CA GLY A 26 -23.67 15.86 -19.50
C GLY A 26 -22.65 14.85 -20.07
N LYS A 27 -21.46 14.71 -19.47
CA LYS A 27 -20.48 13.71 -19.90
C LYS A 27 -20.85 12.32 -19.40
N VAL A 28 -20.51 11.31 -20.20
CA VAL A 28 -20.61 9.92 -19.78
C VAL A 28 -19.46 9.61 -18.82
N VAL A 29 -19.78 9.33 -17.56
CA VAL A 29 -18.80 8.97 -16.53
C VAL A 29 -19.02 7.52 -16.09
N VAL A 30 -17.93 6.74 -16.10
CA VAL A 30 -17.94 5.33 -15.67
C VAL A 30 -17.12 5.20 -14.40
N PHE A 31 -17.78 4.81 -13.30
CA PHE A 31 -17.10 4.49 -12.06
C PHE A 31 -16.80 2.99 -11.99
N GLY A 32 -15.56 2.66 -11.63
CA GLY A 32 -15.13 1.29 -11.35
C GLY A 32 -14.54 1.21 -9.95
N GLY A 33 -15.04 0.31 -9.12
CA GLY A 33 -14.56 0.18 -7.75
C GLY A 33 -15.22 -0.95 -6.98
N ASP A 34 -14.75 -1.14 -5.76
CA ASP A 34 -15.26 -2.13 -4.82
C ASP A 34 -15.28 -1.50 -3.42
N TYR A 35 -16.49 -1.29 -2.89
CA TYR A 35 -16.70 -0.65 -1.59
C TYR A 35 -16.28 -1.53 -0.41
N ARG A 36 -15.94 -2.81 -0.63
CA ARG A 36 -15.33 -3.68 0.40
C ARG A 36 -13.85 -3.37 0.61
N GLN A 37 -13.22 -2.63 -0.31
CA GLN A 37 -11.81 -2.25 -0.22
C GLN A 37 -11.63 -0.98 0.61
N ILE A 38 -10.41 -0.44 0.65
CA ILE A 38 -10.07 0.63 1.58
C ILE A 38 -10.83 1.92 1.25
N ALA A 39 -11.49 2.44 2.28
CA ALA A 39 -12.19 3.72 2.26
C ALA A 39 -11.20 4.90 2.10
N PRO A 40 -11.67 6.09 1.72
CA PRO A 40 -10.81 7.28 1.68
C PRO A 40 -10.19 7.57 3.05
N VAL A 41 -8.88 7.84 3.08
CA VAL A 41 -8.18 8.15 4.33
C VAL A 41 -8.51 9.57 4.76
N VAL A 42 -9.02 9.76 5.97
CA VAL A 42 -9.24 11.07 6.61
C VAL A 42 -8.29 11.21 7.80
N VAL A 43 -7.31 12.12 7.70
CA VAL A 43 -6.25 12.28 8.70
C VAL A 43 -6.83 12.86 9.98
N GLY A 44 -6.70 12.12 11.10
CA GLY A 44 -7.27 12.49 12.38
C GLY A 44 -8.81 12.35 12.47
N GLY A 45 -9.43 11.79 11.43
CA GLY A 45 -10.87 11.56 11.37
C GLY A 45 -11.30 10.30 12.10
N LYS A 46 -12.55 10.27 12.53
CA LYS A 46 -13.23 9.11 13.10
C LYS A 46 -13.87 8.26 12.00
N LYS A 47 -14.58 7.20 12.41
CA LYS A 47 -15.34 6.33 11.51
C LYS A 47 -16.34 7.15 10.68
N GLU A 48 -17.06 8.07 11.32
CA GLU A 48 -18.09 8.91 10.70
C GLU A 48 -17.51 9.80 9.60
N ASP A 49 -16.35 10.43 9.85
CA ASP A 49 -15.66 11.25 8.85
C ASP A 49 -15.23 10.43 7.63
N THR A 50 -14.81 9.18 7.85
CA THR A 50 -14.42 8.26 6.76
C THR A 50 -15.63 7.85 5.92
N ILE A 51 -16.79 7.62 6.57
CA ILE A 51 -18.05 7.32 5.89
C ILE A 51 -18.49 8.54 5.08
N ASP A 52 -18.50 9.74 5.67
CA ASP A 52 -18.86 10.98 4.99
C ASP A 52 -17.96 11.28 3.79
N ALA A 53 -16.66 11.02 3.92
CA ALA A 53 -15.72 11.19 2.81
C ALA A 53 -15.87 10.14 1.70
N SER A 54 -16.63 9.05 1.90
CA SER A 54 -16.87 8.02 0.89
C SER A 54 -17.84 8.52 -0.18
N PHE A 55 -17.57 8.17 -1.45
CA PHE A 55 -18.50 8.47 -2.54
C PHE A 55 -19.90 7.86 -2.33
N ALA A 56 -20.00 6.76 -1.57
CA ALA A 56 -21.30 6.16 -1.21
C ALA A 56 -22.22 7.15 -0.44
N SER A 57 -21.65 8.16 0.21
CA SER A 57 -22.40 9.19 0.94
C SER A 57 -22.80 10.39 0.05
N SER A 58 -22.36 10.44 -1.20
CA SER A 58 -22.71 11.52 -2.13
C SER A 58 -24.11 11.35 -2.69
N LEU A 59 -24.83 12.45 -2.91
CA LEU A 59 -26.09 12.45 -3.64
C LEU A 59 -25.90 11.97 -5.08
N LEU A 60 -24.75 12.27 -5.69
CA LEU A 60 -24.42 11.82 -7.04
C LEU A 60 -24.44 10.29 -7.15
N SER A 61 -24.03 9.58 -6.09
CA SER A 61 -24.00 8.11 -6.10
C SER A 61 -25.38 7.46 -6.22
N ARG A 62 -26.45 8.19 -5.87
CA ARG A 62 -27.85 7.74 -6.03
C ARG A 62 -28.33 7.87 -7.47
N ASN A 63 -27.72 8.75 -8.26
CA ASN A 63 -28.10 9.01 -9.64
C ASN A 63 -27.27 8.18 -10.65
N VAL A 64 -26.49 7.19 -10.18
CA VAL A 64 -25.64 6.34 -11.03
C VAL A 64 -26.33 5.01 -11.31
N ASN A 65 -26.34 4.61 -12.59
CA ASN A 65 -26.75 3.25 -12.97
C ASN A 65 -25.73 2.22 -12.45
N LYS A 66 -26.17 1.32 -11.57
CA LYS A 66 -25.30 0.34 -10.90
C LYS A 66 -25.24 -0.99 -11.65
N LEU A 67 -24.04 -1.40 -12.03
CA LEU A 67 -23.77 -2.71 -12.62
C LEU A 67 -22.81 -3.50 -11.71
N SER A 68 -23.19 -4.73 -11.38
CA SER A 68 -22.45 -5.57 -10.43
C SER A 68 -21.80 -6.76 -11.12
N LEU A 69 -20.47 -6.83 -11.04
CA LEU A 69 -19.71 -8.03 -11.42
C LEU A 69 -19.79 -9.06 -10.29
N ARG A 70 -20.11 -10.32 -10.63
CA ARG A 70 -20.38 -11.39 -9.65
C ARG A 70 -19.25 -12.43 -9.54
N GLU A 71 -18.45 -12.58 -10.58
CA GLU A 71 -17.38 -13.58 -10.64
C GLU A 71 -16.03 -12.97 -10.25
N ASN A 72 -15.35 -13.59 -9.28
CA ASN A 72 -14.00 -13.19 -8.87
C ASN A 72 -12.96 -13.85 -9.79
N MET A 73 -12.55 -13.13 -10.83
CA MET A 73 -11.59 -13.64 -11.81
C MET A 73 -10.19 -13.91 -11.24
N ARG A 74 -9.81 -13.28 -10.10
CA ARG A 74 -8.48 -13.45 -9.50
C ARG A 74 -8.34 -14.79 -8.78
N ALA A 75 -9.36 -15.15 -8.00
CA ALA A 75 -9.37 -16.36 -7.17
C ALA A 75 -10.33 -17.44 -7.68
N LYS A 76 -10.71 -17.37 -8.96
CA LYS A 76 -11.67 -18.27 -9.62
C LYS A 76 -11.34 -19.76 -9.44
N ASP A 77 -10.05 -20.10 -9.39
CA ASP A 77 -9.56 -21.47 -9.32
C ASP A 77 -9.52 -22.00 -7.85
N ASP A 78 -9.92 -21.18 -6.88
CA ASP A 78 -10.04 -21.53 -5.45
C ASP A 78 -11.38 -21.03 -4.89
N PRO A 79 -12.49 -21.77 -5.10
CA PRO A 79 -13.82 -21.36 -4.68
C PRO A 79 -13.97 -21.17 -3.16
N MET A 80 -13.34 -22.03 -2.36
CA MET A 80 -13.38 -21.94 -0.90
C MET A 80 -12.72 -20.65 -0.41
N PHE A 81 -11.56 -20.31 -0.99
CA PHE A 81 -10.89 -19.04 -0.68
C PHE A 81 -11.70 -17.84 -1.15
N THR A 82 -12.31 -17.91 -2.35
CA THR A 82 -13.17 -16.84 -2.86
C THR A 82 -14.36 -16.60 -1.92
N GLU A 83 -15.03 -17.64 -1.44
CA GLU A 83 -16.16 -17.50 -0.53
C GLU A 83 -15.73 -16.87 0.81
N PHE A 84 -14.59 -17.33 1.36
CA PHE A 84 -14.00 -16.74 2.56
C PHE A 84 -13.69 -15.24 2.35
N LEU A 85 -13.04 -14.86 1.25
CA LEU A 85 -12.78 -13.46 0.93
C LEU A 85 -14.06 -12.62 0.88
N MET A 86 -15.14 -13.15 0.30
CA MET A 86 -16.43 -12.45 0.24
C MET A 86 -17.02 -12.25 1.63
N ARG A 87 -16.97 -13.24 2.51
CA ARG A 87 -17.45 -13.11 3.90
C ARG A 87 -16.60 -12.11 4.70
N VAL A 88 -15.28 -12.11 4.52
CA VAL A 88 -14.38 -11.11 5.13
C VAL A 88 -14.72 -9.70 4.63
N GLY A 89 -14.85 -9.50 3.32
CA GLY A 89 -15.14 -8.20 2.72
C GLY A 89 -16.52 -7.64 3.06
N ASN A 90 -17.52 -8.51 3.20
CA ASN A 90 -18.87 -8.12 3.60
C ASN A 90 -19.04 -7.97 5.12
N GLY A 91 -18.06 -8.39 5.92
CA GLY A 91 -18.16 -8.39 7.38
C GLY A 91 -19.21 -9.37 7.89
N THR A 92 -19.32 -10.53 7.24
CA THR A 92 -20.26 -11.62 7.58
C THR A 92 -19.53 -12.90 7.99
N GLU A 93 -18.19 -12.90 8.03
CA GLU A 93 -17.42 -14.01 8.59
C GLU A 93 -17.70 -14.14 10.09
N THR A 94 -17.76 -15.37 10.59
CA THR A 94 -18.13 -15.64 11.99
C THR A 94 -17.10 -15.02 12.93
N HIS A 95 -17.57 -14.19 13.85
CA HIS A 95 -16.73 -13.59 14.87
C HIS A 95 -16.55 -14.55 16.04
N VAL A 96 -15.32 -14.64 16.53
CA VAL A 96 -15.01 -15.44 17.71
C VAL A 96 -15.15 -14.59 18.97
N LEU A 97 -14.54 -13.40 18.99
CA LEU A 97 -14.54 -12.41 20.08
C LEU A 97 -14.32 -10.99 19.51
N ASP A 98 -15.03 -9.96 20.00
CA ASP A 98 -14.75 -8.51 19.79
C ASP A 98 -14.29 -8.10 18.38
N ASP A 99 -15.13 -8.29 17.36
CA ASP A 99 -14.86 -7.97 15.94
C ASP A 99 -13.67 -8.74 15.31
N ARG A 100 -13.16 -9.79 15.96
CA ARG A 100 -12.11 -10.65 15.42
C ARG A 100 -12.68 -11.84 14.68
N ILE A 101 -12.02 -12.20 13.60
CA ILE A 101 -12.34 -13.39 12.79
C ILE A 101 -11.18 -14.36 12.87
N GLU A 102 -11.47 -15.65 12.72
CA GLU A 102 -10.44 -16.68 12.59
C GLU A 102 -9.89 -16.70 11.16
N ILE A 103 -8.56 -16.72 11.04
CA ILE A 103 -7.90 -16.94 9.76
C ILE A 103 -7.72 -18.45 9.57
N PRO A 104 -8.10 -19.00 8.40
CA PRO A 104 -7.94 -20.41 8.12
C PRO A 104 -6.52 -20.95 8.38
N ASN A 105 -6.43 -22.14 8.97
CA ASN A 105 -5.18 -22.75 9.43
C ASN A 105 -4.12 -22.90 8.33
N ASN A 106 -4.52 -23.11 7.08
CA ASN A 106 -3.58 -23.19 5.96
C ASN A 106 -2.91 -21.85 5.62
N MET A 107 -3.49 -20.72 6.03
CA MET A 107 -2.93 -19.39 5.85
C MET A 107 -2.14 -18.90 7.07
N ILE A 108 -2.38 -19.43 8.26
CA ILE A 108 -1.65 -19.00 9.46
C ILE A 108 -0.20 -19.52 9.45
N LEU A 109 0.73 -18.62 9.78
CA LEU A 109 2.08 -18.96 10.21
C LEU A 109 2.13 -18.93 11.74
N PRO A 110 2.47 -20.06 12.43
CA PRO A 110 2.54 -20.09 13.89
C PRO A 110 3.56 -19.07 14.43
N PHE A 111 3.14 -18.29 15.41
CA PHE A 111 4.03 -17.38 16.12
C PHE A 111 4.80 -18.13 17.22
N VAL A 112 6.13 -17.95 17.25
CA VAL A 112 7.01 -18.50 18.31
C VAL A 112 7.68 -17.36 19.06
N GLU A 113 8.42 -16.53 18.33
CA GLU A 113 9.13 -15.35 18.84
C GLU A 113 9.12 -14.26 17.76
N SER A 114 9.12 -12.98 18.15
CA SER A 114 9.00 -11.84 17.23
C SER A 114 9.99 -11.91 16.05
N HIS A 115 11.30 -11.96 16.33
CA HIS A 115 12.33 -11.93 15.27
C HIS A 115 12.35 -13.23 14.45
N LYS A 116 12.26 -14.38 15.12
CA LYS A 116 12.27 -15.69 14.46
C LYS A 116 11.09 -15.87 13.53
N SER A 117 9.87 -15.59 13.99
CA SER A 117 8.66 -15.77 13.19
C SER A 117 8.64 -14.82 11.99
N LEU A 118 9.19 -13.60 12.14
CA LEU A 118 9.35 -12.68 11.02
C LEU A 118 10.34 -13.19 9.98
N CYS A 119 11.46 -13.78 10.42
CA CYS A 119 12.39 -14.46 9.52
C CYS A 119 11.72 -15.64 8.81
N ASP A 120 10.96 -16.46 9.52
CA ASP A 120 10.22 -17.59 8.93
C ASP A 120 9.22 -17.10 7.85
N LEU A 121 8.54 -15.98 8.09
CA LEU A 121 7.67 -15.35 7.09
C LEU A 121 8.46 -14.87 5.86
N ILE A 122 9.60 -14.21 6.10
CA ILE A 122 10.49 -13.73 5.04
C ILE A 122 10.95 -14.89 4.17
N ASP A 123 11.45 -15.97 4.76
CA ASP A 123 12.00 -17.11 4.04
C ASP A 123 10.90 -17.84 3.26
N LEU A 124 9.67 -17.85 3.75
CA LEU A 124 8.54 -18.43 3.04
C LEU A 124 8.13 -17.60 1.82
N VAL A 125 8.07 -16.26 1.96
CA VAL A 125 7.73 -15.35 0.85
C VAL A 125 8.87 -15.25 -0.17
N PHE A 126 10.12 -15.25 0.31
CA PHE A 126 11.34 -15.09 -0.48
C PHE A 126 12.34 -16.22 -0.18
N PRO A 127 12.11 -17.45 -0.70
CA PRO A 127 12.98 -18.60 -0.41
C PRO A 127 14.43 -18.44 -0.87
N CYS A 128 14.68 -17.59 -1.87
CA CYS A 128 16.01 -17.29 -2.38
C CYS A 128 16.05 -15.88 -2.95
N LEU A 129 16.81 -14.98 -2.30
CA LEU A 129 16.96 -13.59 -2.75
C LEU A 129 17.83 -13.48 -4.01
N ASP A 130 18.73 -14.44 -4.27
CA ASP A 130 19.54 -14.48 -5.51
C ASP A 130 18.68 -14.62 -6.78
N LEU A 131 17.43 -15.09 -6.65
CA LEU A 131 16.48 -15.11 -7.75
C LEU A 131 16.16 -13.70 -8.27
N PHE A 132 16.30 -12.65 -7.47
CA PHE A 132 16.17 -11.28 -7.98
C PHE A 132 17.27 -10.90 -8.97
N LEU A 133 18.45 -11.50 -8.86
CA LEU A 133 19.57 -11.26 -9.76
C LEU A 133 19.48 -12.12 -11.03
N THR A 134 19.08 -13.38 -10.88
CA THR A 134 19.09 -14.37 -11.96
C THR A 134 17.78 -14.42 -12.75
N ASN A 135 16.63 -14.39 -12.07
CA ASN A 135 15.30 -14.41 -12.69
C ASN A 135 14.27 -13.60 -11.88
N PRO A 136 14.37 -12.26 -11.89
CA PRO A 136 13.50 -11.42 -11.08
C PRO A 136 12.01 -11.56 -11.39
N LEU A 137 11.63 -12.07 -12.56
CA LEU A 137 10.23 -12.27 -12.94
C LEU A 137 9.49 -13.27 -12.03
N LEU A 138 10.19 -14.22 -11.42
CA LEU A 138 9.60 -15.24 -10.53
C LEU A 138 9.33 -14.71 -9.12
N VAL A 139 10.06 -13.67 -8.70
CA VAL A 139 10.03 -13.16 -7.32
C VAL A 139 9.46 -11.76 -7.21
N ILE A 140 9.39 -11.00 -8.31
CA ILE A 140 8.86 -9.64 -8.27
C ILE A 140 7.41 -9.62 -7.81
N ASN A 141 6.57 -10.59 -8.16
CA ASN A 141 5.17 -10.60 -7.73
C ASN A 141 4.98 -11.19 -6.32
N ARG A 142 6.05 -11.36 -5.55
CA ARG A 142 5.99 -11.77 -4.14
C ARG A 142 6.22 -10.54 -3.26
N SER A 143 5.44 -10.38 -2.20
CA SER A 143 5.60 -9.24 -1.29
C SER A 143 5.06 -9.53 0.11
N ILE A 144 5.61 -8.84 1.09
CA ILE A 144 5.07 -8.81 2.46
C ILE A 144 4.24 -7.54 2.62
N LEU A 145 3.02 -7.69 3.14
CA LEU A 145 2.08 -6.61 3.38
C LEU A 145 1.98 -6.36 4.89
N ALA A 146 2.02 -5.10 5.28
CA ALA A 146 1.76 -4.70 6.67
C ALA A 146 0.83 -3.49 6.74
N PRO A 147 0.11 -3.28 7.87
CA PRO A 147 -0.82 -2.16 7.99
C PRO A 147 -0.15 -0.78 8.02
N LYS A 148 1.02 -0.66 8.65
CA LYS A 148 1.72 0.61 8.91
C LYS A 148 3.08 0.67 8.20
N ASN A 149 3.58 1.89 7.98
CA ASN A 149 4.85 2.11 7.26
C ASN A 149 6.08 1.70 8.06
N ASP A 150 6.08 1.89 9.38
CA ASP A 150 7.17 1.49 10.28
C ASP A 150 7.51 0.00 10.16
N CYS A 151 6.48 -0.86 10.19
CA CYS A 151 6.63 -2.31 10.00
C CYS A 151 7.17 -2.64 8.59
N VAL A 152 6.72 -1.91 7.57
CA VAL A 152 7.19 -2.08 6.19
C VAL A 152 8.65 -1.69 6.06
N ASP A 153 9.05 -0.60 6.68
CA ASP A 153 10.40 -0.06 6.59
C ASP A 153 11.38 -1.00 7.32
N GLU A 154 11.03 -1.52 8.52
CA GLU A 154 11.81 -2.55 9.22
C GLU A 154 11.99 -3.83 8.39
N ILE A 155 10.93 -4.36 7.79
CA ILE A 155 11.03 -5.57 6.95
C ILE A 155 11.95 -5.33 5.75
N ASN A 156 11.84 -4.15 5.13
CA ASN A 156 12.66 -3.79 3.99
C ASN A 156 14.13 -3.58 4.39
N GLU A 157 14.42 -3.08 5.60
CA GLU A 157 15.77 -2.98 6.17
C GLU A 157 16.40 -4.37 6.38
N ILE A 158 15.67 -5.29 7.03
CA ILE A 158 16.13 -6.67 7.21
C ILE A 158 16.43 -7.33 5.85
N LEU A 159 15.56 -7.11 4.87
CA LEU A 159 15.68 -7.72 3.54
C LEU A 159 16.80 -7.12 2.71
N ILE A 160 17.03 -5.80 2.76
CA ILE A 160 18.13 -5.19 2.01
C ILE A 160 19.49 -5.60 2.59
N ASP A 161 19.57 -5.80 3.90
CA ASP A 161 20.80 -6.30 4.55
C ASP A 161 21.11 -7.73 4.12
N LYS A 162 20.10 -8.61 4.12
CA LYS A 162 20.21 -10.00 3.62
C LYS A 162 20.40 -10.11 2.10
N PHE A 163 20.02 -9.10 1.33
CA PHE A 163 20.06 -9.15 -0.13
C PHE A 163 21.50 -9.27 -0.66
N PRO A 164 21.77 -10.09 -1.69
CA PRO A 164 23.12 -10.24 -2.24
C PRO A 164 23.63 -8.95 -2.90
N GLY A 165 24.95 -8.78 -2.92
CA GLY A 165 25.63 -7.67 -3.59
C GLY A 165 26.06 -6.52 -2.67
N GLU A 166 26.77 -5.57 -3.27
CA GLU A 166 27.38 -4.44 -2.54
C GLU A 166 26.33 -3.40 -2.16
N LEU A 167 26.34 -3.05 -0.88
CA LEU A 167 25.45 -2.07 -0.27
C LEU A 167 25.94 -0.66 -0.61
N LYS A 168 25.04 0.18 -1.15
CA LYS A 168 25.32 1.60 -1.41
C LYS A 168 24.37 2.50 -0.64
N HIS A 169 24.95 3.46 0.08
CA HIS A 169 24.23 4.48 0.81
C HIS A 169 24.15 5.78 0.01
N PHE A 170 22.96 6.38 -0.01
CA PHE A 170 22.73 7.71 -0.53
C PHE A 170 22.24 8.61 0.58
N VAL A 171 23.06 9.58 0.96
CA VAL A 171 22.70 10.62 1.92
C VAL A 171 21.90 11.71 1.20
N SER A 172 20.81 12.16 1.83
CA SER A 172 19.99 13.25 1.30
C SER A 172 20.60 14.62 1.62
N LEU A 173 20.15 15.64 0.89
CA LEU A 173 20.45 17.04 1.20
C LEU A 173 19.16 17.71 1.67
N ASP A 174 19.11 18.06 2.95
CA ASP A 174 17.92 18.61 3.60
C ASP A 174 18.10 20.11 3.85
N LYS A 175 17.13 20.91 3.39
CA LYS A 175 17.14 22.37 3.51
C LYS A 175 15.87 22.86 4.17
N THR A 176 15.97 23.59 5.27
CA THR A 176 14.83 24.31 5.85
C THR A 176 14.27 25.33 4.86
N ARG A 177 12.96 25.62 4.93
CA ARG A 177 12.39 26.75 4.16
C ARG A 177 12.90 28.09 4.65
N ASP A 178 13.16 28.23 5.94
CA ASP A 178 13.83 29.38 6.55
C ASP A 178 15.31 29.05 6.80
N PRO A 179 16.25 29.62 6.03
CA PRO A 179 17.67 29.32 6.16
C PRO A 179 18.27 29.63 7.54
N SER A 180 17.67 30.56 8.29
CA SER A 180 18.14 30.90 9.64
C SER A 180 18.02 29.73 10.63
N LEU A 181 17.10 28.81 10.34
CA LEU A 181 16.82 27.63 11.16
C LEU A 181 17.69 26.42 10.78
N GLN A 182 18.44 26.46 9.66
CA GLN A 182 19.15 25.28 9.14
C GLN A 182 20.11 24.68 10.17
N GLY A 183 21.00 25.48 10.74
CA GLY A 183 22.01 25.00 11.68
C GLY A 183 21.44 24.49 13.01
N GLN A 184 20.23 24.91 13.37
CA GLN A 184 19.57 24.46 14.61
C GLN A 184 18.89 23.10 14.46
N TYR A 185 18.40 22.77 13.25
CA TYR A 185 17.51 21.63 13.05
C TYR A 185 18.05 20.58 12.07
N GLU A 186 19.27 20.71 11.58
CA GLU A 186 19.86 19.76 10.61
C GLU A 186 19.75 18.29 11.06
N ASP A 187 20.22 17.96 12.27
CA ASP A 187 20.12 16.59 12.81
C ASP A 187 18.69 16.14 13.01
N PHE A 188 17.81 17.06 13.42
CA PHE A 188 16.38 16.78 13.54
C PHE A 188 15.78 16.42 12.19
N LEU A 189 16.05 17.19 11.13
CA LEU A 189 15.58 16.89 9.78
C LEU A 189 16.04 15.52 9.30
N ASN A 190 17.30 15.16 9.56
CA ASN A 190 17.88 13.87 9.17
C ASN A 190 17.16 12.69 9.84
N SER A 191 16.60 12.88 11.05
CA SER A 191 15.81 11.87 11.76
C SER A 191 14.37 11.71 11.25
N ILE A 192 13.88 12.63 10.42
CA ILE A 192 12.48 12.64 9.97
C ILE A 192 12.22 11.54 8.93
N THR A 193 11.29 10.65 9.27
CA THR A 193 10.74 9.58 8.41
C THR A 193 9.22 9.78 8.25
N ILE A 194 8.81 10.58 7.26
CA ILE A 194 7.38 10.85 6.99
C ILE A 194 6.94 10.16 5.70
N SER A 195 5.67 9.72 5.68
CA SER A 195 5.04 9.10 4.51
C SER A 195 5.21 9.95 3.25
N GLY A 196 5.74 9.31 2.21
CA GLY A 196 5.94 9.94 0.91
C GLY A 196 7.24 10.72 0.76
N LEU A 197 8.05 10.87 1.81
CA LEU A 197 9.45 11.27 1.68
C LEU A 197 10.36 10.03 1.71
N PRO A 198 11.43 9.99 0.89
CA PRO A 198 12.48 9.00 1.06
C PRO A 198 13.25 9.26 2.37
N PRO A 199 13.88 8.23 2.94
CA PRO A 199 14.71 8.37 4.13
C PRO A 199 15.94 9.26 3.84
N HIS A 200 16.49 9.85 4.91
CA HIS A 200 17.74 10.62 4.82
C HIS A 200 18.88 9.74 4.28
N ILE A 201 19.06 8.56 4.88
CA ILE A 201 19.97 7.52 4.40
C ILE A 201 19.14 6.51 3.60
N LEU A 202 19.28 6.55 2.27
CA LEU A 202 18.68 5.56 1.39
C LEU A 202 19.70 4.46 1.07
N THR A 203 19.43 3.26 1.57
CA THR A 203 20.27 2.07 1.37
C THR A 203 19.71 1.21 0.24
N LEU A 204 20.53 0.92 -0.77
CA LEU A 204 20.15 0.11 -1.94
C LEU A 204 21.27 -0.84 -2.36
N LYS A 205 20.89 -1.92 -3.06
CA LYS A 205 21.79 -2.87 -3.72
C LYS A 205 21.36 -3.06 -5.17
N VAL A 206 22.31 -3.32 -6.07
CA VAL A 206 21.97 -3.60 -7.47
C VAL A 206 21.15 -4.90 -7.53
N GLY A 207 20.05 -4.87 -8.29
CA GLY A 207 19.11 -5.97 -8.45
C GLY A 207 17.92 -5.94 -7.49
N CYS A 208 17.94 -5.13 -6.43
CA CYS A 208 16.85 -5.10 -5.47
C CYS A 208 15.58 -4.46 -6.07
N PRO A 209 14.37 -4.89 -5.66
CA PRO A 209 13.13 -4.21 -6.00
C PRO A 209 13.03 -2.87 -5.25
N ILE A 210 12.66 -1.82 -5.97
CA ILE A 210 12.39 -0.49 -5.43
C ILE A 210 11.00 -0.01 -5.88
N MET A 211 10.43 0.96 -5.16
CA MET A 211 9.14 1.55 -5.49
C MET A 211 9.26 3.07 -5.57
N LEU A 212 8.69 3.65 -6.61
CA LEU A 212 8.58 5.10 -6.77
C LEU A 212 7.63 5.71 -5.73
N LEU A 213 8.02 6.87 -5.19
CA LEU A 213 7.27 7.62 -4.17
C LEU A 213 6.54 8.84 -4.74
N ARG A 214 6.79 9.18 -6.01
CA ARG A 214 6.22 10.33 -6.71
C ARG A 214 5.91 10.00 -8.16
N ASN A 215 4.97 10.77 -8.70
CA ASN A 215 4.73 10.84 -10.13
C ASN A 215 5.87 11.64 -10.75
N ILE A 216 6.66 11.02 -11.61
CA ILE A 216 7.75 11.67 -12.36
C ILE A 216 7.31 11.86 -13.80
N ASN A 217 6.84 10.78 -14.42
CA ASN A 217 6.34 10.79 -15.79
C ASN A 217 5.24 9.72 -15.93
N PRO A 218 3.97 10.07 -15.60
CA PRO A 218 2.86 9.13 -15.66
C PRO A 218 2.61 8.53 -17.04
N ILE A 219 2.85 9.30 -18.11
CA ILE A 219 2.67 8.87 -19.50
C ILE A 219 3.60 7.70 -19.81
N GLU A 220 4.79 7.69 -19.22
CA GLU A 220 5.79 6.64 -19.39
C GLU A 220 5.77 5.58 -18.27
N GLY A 221 4.70 5.53 -17.49
CA GLY A 221 4.50 4.55 -16.42
C GLY A 221 5.26 4.86 -15.13
N LEU A 222 5.89 6.02 -14.99
CA LEU A 222 6.64 6.42 -13.78
C LEU A 222 5.73 7.18 -12.80
N CYS A 223 4.78 6.43 -12.23
CA CYS A 223 3.84 6.90 -11.21
C CYS A 223 4.29 6.53 -9.79
N ASN A 224 3.75 7.20 -8.77
CA ASN A 224 3.85 6.76 -7.39
C ASN A 224 3.29 5.33 -7.24
N GLY A 225 4.05 4.47 -6.57
CA GLY A 225 3.72 3.04 -6.40
C GLY A 225 4.27 2.14 -7.50
N THR A 226 4.82 2.68 -8.59
CA THR A 226 5.45 1.87 -9.64
C THR A 226 6.63 1.11 -9.08
N ARG A 227 6.63 -0.22 -9.28
CA ARG A 227 7.69 -1.11 -8.84
C ARG A 227 8.73 -1.24 -9.93
N LEU A 228 9.99 -1.08 -9.54
CA LEU A 228 11.14 -1.13 -10.42
C LEU A 228 12.15 -2.14 -9.90
N ILE A 229 13.01 -2.65 -10.78
CA ILE A 229 14.21 -3.40 -10.42
C ILE A 229 15.40 -2.45 -10.57
N CYS A 230 16.22 -2.32 -9.54
CA CYS A 230 17.44 -1.53 -9.63
C CYS A 230 18.46 -2.24 -10.52
N ARG A 231 18.82 -1.64 -11.66
CA ARG A 231 19.81 -2.20 -12.60
C ARG A 231 21.20 -1.59 -12.45
N GLY A 232 21.29 -0.38 -11.91
CA GLY A 232 22.56 0.27 -11.63
C GLY A 232 22.40 1.47 -10.70
N LEU A 233 23.43 1.71 -9.88
CA LEU A 233 23.42 2.73 -8.84
C LEU A 233 24.51 3.78 -9.10
N GLY A 234 24.19 4.82 -9.86
CA GLY A 234 25.06 6.00 -10.04
C GLY A 234 24.92 6.99 -8.88
N GLU A 235 25.82 7.97 -8.81
CA GLU A 235 25.78 8.99 -7.73
C GLU A 235 24.57 9.93 -7.83
N LYS A 236 24.19 10.29 -9.06
CA LYS A 236 23.13 11.27 -9.34
C LYS A 236 21.87 10.65 -9.95
N VAL A 237 21.98 9.43 -10.47
CA VAL A 237 20.92 8.73 -11.22
C VAL A 237 20.94 7.25 -10.88
N ILE A 238 19.77 6.67 -10.67
CA ILE A 238 19.55 5.22 -10.58
C ILE A 238 19.07 4.72 -11.95
N HIS A 239 19.75 3.71 -12.50
CA HIS A 239 19.26 2.96 -13.65
C HIS A 239 18.29 1.89 -13.13
N ALA A 240 17.06 1.89 -13.64
CA ALA A 240 16.00 1.01 -13.17
C ALA A 240 15.16 0.46 -14.33
N GLU A 241 14.51 -0.66 -14.09
CA GLU A 241 13.60 -1.30 -15.04
C GLU A 241 12.20 -1.41 -14.44
N ILE A 242 11.15 -1.05 -15.18
CA ILE A 242 9.77 -1.23 -14.73
C ILE A 242 9.44 -2.71 -14.63
N ALA A 243 9.01 -3.14 -13.43
CA ALA A 243 8.91 -4.56 -13.11
C ALA A 243 7.49 -5.12 -13.33
N THR A 244 6.47 -4.27 -13.31
CA THR A 244 5.06 -4.65 -13.41
C THR A 244 4.24 -3.68 -14.28
N GLY A 245 3.06 -4.10 -14.72
CA GLY A 245 2.12 -3.27 -15.50
C GLY A 245 2.43 -3.19 -16.99
N HIS A 246 1.76 -2.26 -17.68
CA HIS A 246 1.83 -2.12 -19.14
C HIS A 246 3.22 -1.77 -19.68
N PHE A 247 4.04 -1.09 -18.88
CA PHE A 247 5.39 -0.66 -19.25
C PHE A 247 6.48 -1.63 -18.77
N LYS A 248 6.13 -2.86 -18.40
CA LYS A 248 7.08 -3.86 -17.89
C LYS A 248 8.25 -4.08 -18.86
N GLY A 249 9.46 -4.17 -18.30
CA GLY A 249 10.72 -4.36 -19.04
C GLY A 249 11.35 -3.06 -19.56
N LYS A 250 10.64 -1.94 -19.50
CA LYS A 250 11.15 -0.64 -19.92
C LYS A 250 12.25 -0.16 -18.97
N GLN A 251 13.43 0.13 -19.52
CA GLN A 251 14.53 0.76 -18.80
C GLN A 251 14.27 2.26 -18.62
N THR A 252 14.65 2.81 -17.47
CA THR A 252 14.45 4.20 -17.09
C THR A 252 15.58 4.68 -16.16
N PHE A 253 15.67 5.99 -16.00
CA PHE A 253 16.65 6.67 -15.17
C PHE A 253 15.94 7.54 -14.14
N ILE A 254 16.18 7.28 -12.87
CA ILE A 254 15.55 8.00 -11.76
C ILE A 254 16.58 8.95 -11.14
N PRO A 255 16.43 10.28 -11.29
CA PRO A 255 17.34 11.26 -10.71
C PRO A 255 17.01 11.54 -9.24
N LYS A 256 17.96 12.13 -8.51
CA LYS A 256 17.65 12.82 -7.24
C LYS A 256 16.79 14.05 -7.54
N ILE A 257 15.71 14.24 -6.77
CA ILE A 257 14.84 15.41 -6.91
C ILE A 257 14.59 16.06 -5.54
N PRO A 258 14.39 17.40 -5.49
CA PRO A 258 13.92 18.06 -4.28
C PRO A 258 12.47 17.66 -3.99
N LEU A 259 12.20 17.28 -2.74
CA LEU A 259 10.89 16.86 -2.26
C LEU A 259 10.52 17.69 -1.04
N GLU A 260 9.42 18.40 -1.12
CA GLU A 260 8.94 19.20 0.00
C GLU A 260 8.33 18.32 1.10
N SER A 261 8.59 18.69 2.35
CA SER A 261 7.92 18.11 3.51
C SER A 261 6.41 18.38 3.44
N PRO A 262 5.57 17.44 3.90
CA PRO A 262 4.14 17.66 4.02
C PRO A 262 3.80 18.86 4.91
N ASP A 263 2.54 19.32 4.87
CA ASP A 263 2.05 20.47 5.63
C ASP A 263 2.44 20.46 7.12
N LYS A 264 2.44 21.66 7.72
CA LYS A 264 2.87 21.93 9.11
C LYS A 264 2.29 20.99 10.18
N ARG A 265 1.16 20.33 9.93
CA ARG A 265 0.54 19.35 10.85
C ARG A 265 1.37 18.07 11.01
N GLN A 266 2.15 17.70 9.99
CA GLN A 266 2.98 16.48 10.01
C GLN A 266 4.46 16.79 10.27
N CYS A 267 4.90 18.02 9.96
CA CYS A 267 6.27 18.46 10.20
C CYS A 267 6.27 19.87 10.82
N PRO A 268 6.76 20.05 12.05
CA PRO A 268 6.77 21.38 12.69
C PRO A 268 7.65 22.37 11.92
N ILE A 269 8.65 21.87 11.18
CA ILE A 269 9.62 22.68 10.44
C ILE A 269 9.55 22.30 8.97
N PRO A 270 8.94 23.13 8.12
CA PRO A 270 8.92 22.88 6.69
C PRO A 270 10.33 22.85 6.10
N PHE A 271 10.64 21.83 5.33
CA PHE A 271 11.93 21.63 4.70
C PHE A 271 11.80 20.93 3.34
N THR A 272 12.89 20.93 2.57
CA THR A 272 13.02 20.25 1.29
C THR A 272 14.13 19.22 1.39
N ARG A 273 13.80 17.94 1.13
CA ARG A 273 14.75 16.83 1.05
C ARG A 273 15.08 16.52 -0.40
N THR A 274 16.34 16.69 -0.79
CA THR A 274 16.81 16.27 -2.13
C THR A 274 17.35 14.85 -2.07
N GLN A 275 16.64 13.91 -2.69
CA GLN A 275 16.97 12.49 -2.66
C GLN A 275 16.33 11.77 -3.85
N PHE A 276 16.73 10.52 -4.13
CA PHE A 276 15.98 9.67 -5.04
C PHE A 276 14.56 9.41 -4.51
N PRO A 277 13.50 9.59 -5.31
CA PRO A 277 12.12 9.41 -4.87
C PRO A 277 11.73 7.93 -4.87
N VAL A 278 12.55 7.08 -4.26
CA VAL A 278 12.36 5.62 -4.21
C VAL A 278 12.62 5.08 -2.81
N LYS A 279 12.09 3.89 -2.54
CA LYS A 279 12.47 3.07 -1.39
C LYS A 279 12.52 1.59 -1.76
N PRO A 280 13.25 0.73 -1.01
CA PRO A 280 13.15 -0.72 -1.19
C PRO A 280 11.70 -1.21 -1.13
N CYS A 281 11.37 -2.23 -1.91
CA CYS A 281 9.99 -2.69 -2.09
C CYS A 281 9.88 -4.23 -2.08
N PHE A 282 10.45 -4.86 -1.06
CA PHE A 282 10.11 -6.24 -0.75
C PHE A 282 8.79 -6.30 0.03
N ALA A 283 8.63 -5.36 0.97
CA ALA A 283 7.40 -5.12 1.69
C ALA A 283 6.73 -3.81 1.26
N MET A 284 5.41 -3.75 1.36
CA MET A 284 4.63 -2.52 1.17
C MET A 284 3.41 -2.48 2.10
N THR A 285 2.82 -1.30 2.27
CA THR A 285 1.61 -1.21 3.09
C THR A 285 0.43 -1.86 2.36
N ILE A 286 -0.52 -2.40 3.11
CA ILE A 286 -1.74 -2.97 2.55
C ILE A 286 -2.46 -1.95 1.64
N ASN A 287 -2.46 -0.68 2.03
CA ASN A 287 -3.04 0.41 1.25
C ASN A 287 -2.36 0.56 -0.12
N LYS A 288 -1.03 0.44 -0.20
CA LYS A 288 -0.31 0.49 -1.48
C LYS A 288 -0.51 -0.75 -2.34
N ALA A 289 -0.82 -1.89 -1.74
CA ALA A 289 -1.09 -3.13 -2.48
C ALA A 289 -2.48 -3.16 -3.14
N GLN A 290 -3.38 -2.24 -2.79
CA GLN A 290 -4.71 -2.19 -3.39
C GLN A 290 -4.64 -2.07 -4.92
N GLY A 291 -5.44 -2.87 -5.62
CA GLY A 291 -5.44 -2.99 -7.08
C GLY A 291 -4.37 -3.93 -7.65
N GLN A 292 -3.33 -4.29 -6.90
CA GLN A 292 -2.29 -5.21 -7.37
C GLN A 292 -2.71 -6.68 -7.26
N THR A 293 -2.13 -7.53 -8.11
CA THR A 293 -2.22 -8.99 -8.02
C THR A 293 -0.83 -9.53 -7.78
N LEU A 294 -0.69 -10.39 -6.77
CA LEU A 294 0.57 -10.96 -6.31
C LEU A 294 0.50 -12.48 -6.41
N ASP A 295 1.63 -13.12 -6.71
CA ASP A 295 1.72 -14.57 -6.83
C ASP A 295 1.89 -15.23 -5.47
N PHE A 296 2.52 -14.53 -4.52
CA PHE A 296 2.65 -14.96 -3.13
C PHE A 296 2.62 -13.75 -2.18
N VAL A 297 1.87 -13.85 -1.10
CA VAL A 297 1.63 -12.74 -0.16
C VAL A 297 1.93 -13.18 1.26
N GLY A 298 2.92 -12.54 1.87
CA GLY A 298 3.03 -12.54 3.33
C GLY A 298 2.21 -11.39 3.90
N VAL A 299 1.49 -11.59 4.98
CA VAL A 299 0.77 -10.56 5.71
C VAL A 299 1.32 -10.54 7.13
N TYR A 300 2.03 -9.48 7.49
CA TYR A 300 2.58 -9.31 8.82
C TYR A 300 1.72 -8.34 9.62
N LEU A 301 1.07 -8.87 10.66
CA LEU A 301 0.22 -8.14 11.57
C LEU A 301 0.91 -8.06 12.94
N ARG A 302 1.92 -7.19 13.04
CA ARG A 302 2.47 -6.77 14.35
C ARG A 302 1.38 -6.19 15.24
N GLU A 303 0.54 -5.37 14.61
CA GLU A 303 -0.69 -4.86 15.17
C GLU A 303 -1.84 -5.23 14.22
N PRO A 304 -3.07 -5.34 14.73
CA PRO A 304 -4.24 -5.59 13.90
C PRO A 304 -4.46 -4.49 12.86
N VAL A 305 -5.16 -4.83 11.79
CA VAL A 305 -5.65 -3.81 10.85
C VAL A 305 -6.58 -2.83 11.56
N PHE A 306 -6.57 -1.58 11.11
CA PHE A 306 -7.25 -0.47 11.79
C PHE A 306 -8.24 0.28 10.90
N SER A 307 -8.30 -0.06 9.61
CA SER A 307 -9.13 0.65 8.63
C SER A 307 -10.05 -0.28 7.85
N HIS A 308 -11.15 0.28 7.37
CA HIS A 308 -12.15 -0.41 6.58
C HIS A 308 -11.52 -1.19 5.42
N GLY A 309 -11.88 -2.47 5.29
CA GLY A 309 -11.52 -3.28 4.12
C GLY A 309 -10.03 -3.63 4.02
N GLN A 310 -9.21 -3.24 4.99
CA GLN A 310 -7.76 -3.42 4.94
C GLN A 310 -7.40 -4.92 4.95
N LEU A 311 -8.00 -5.72 5.84
CA LEU A 311 -7.77 -7.18 5.85
C LEU A 311 -8.24 -7.84 4.53
N TYR A 312 -9.42 -7.46 4.04
CA TYR A 312 -9.93 -7.93 2.75
C TYR A 312 -8.97 -7.60 1.61
N VAL A 313 -8.44 -6.37 1.56
CA VAL A 313 -7.45 -5.99 0.55
C VAL A 313 -6.20 -6.85 0.66
N ALA A 314 -5.64 -7.04 1.86
CA ALA A 314 -4.42 -7.83 2.07
C ALA A 314 -4.57 -9.26 1.55
N LEU A 315 -5.64 -9.95 1.96
CA LEU A 315 -5.87 -11.35 1.60
C LEU A 315 -6.22 -11.51 0.11
N SER A 316 -7.02 -10.60 -0.44
CA SER A 316 -7.46 -10.67 -1.84
C SER A 316 -6.38 -10.36 -2.88
N ARG A 317 -5.12 -10.09 -2.49
CA ARG A 317 -4.03 -9.86 -3.45
C ARG A 317 -3.54 -11.14 -4.11
N ALA A 318 -3.71 -12.28 -3.46
CA ALA A 318 -3.31 -13.59 -3.98
C ALA A 318 -4.43 -14.25 -4.82
N LYS A 319 -4.05 -15.26 -5.61
CA LYS A 319 -4.96 -16.07 -6.42
C LYS A 319 -5.56 -17.26 -5.66
N THR A 320 -4.88 -17.76 -4.64
CA THR A 320 -5.31 -18.93 -3.85
C THR A 320 -5.01 -18.70 -2.38
N GLY A 321 -5.72 -19.39 -1.49
CA GLY A 321 -5.45 -19.32 -0.05
C GLY A 321 -4.05 -19.85 0.31
N ASN A 322 -3.54 -20.83 -0.44
CA ASN A 322 -2.20 -21.40 -0.21
C ASN A 322 -1.06 -20.41 -0.53
N SER A 323 -1.32 -19.42 -1.38
CA SER A 323 -0.40 -18.33 -1.71
C SER A 323 -0.42 -17.19 -0.69
N VAL A 324 -1.17 -17.31 0.41
CA VAL A 324 -1.23 -16.33 1.49
C VAL A 324 -0.67 -16.94 2.77
N LYS A 325 0.24 -16.21 3.43
CA LYS A 325 0.67 -16.52 4.79
C LYS A 325 0.51 -15.32 5.70
N VAL A 326 -0.19 -15.50 6.81
CA VAL A 326 -0.49 -14.47 7.78
C VAL A 326 0.27 -14.77 9.07
N LEU A 327 1.14 -13.85 9.46
CA LEU A 327 1.82 -13.86 10.74
C LEU A 327 1.16 -12.82 11.65
N ILE A 328 0.56 -13.29 12.75
CA ILE A 328 -0.08 -12.43 13.75
C ILE A 328 0.82 -12.41 14.97
N GLN A 329 1.26 -11.22 15.38
CA GLN A 329 1.99 -11.07 16.62
C GLN A 329 0.99 -10.97 17.78
N PRO A 330 1.10 -11.84 18.80
CA PRO A 330 0.21 -11.78 19.94
C PRO A 330 0.47 -10.49 20.74
N PRO A 331 -0.57 -9.93 21.38
CA PRO A 331 -0.42 -8.77 22.27
C PRO A 331 0.38 -9.11 23.53
N THR A 332 0.35 -10.38 23.96
CA THR A 332 1.03 -10.89 25.14
C THR A 332 1.77 -12.18 24.81
N ILE A 333 2.99 -12.36 25.36
CA ILE A 333 3.87 -13.51 25.07
C ILE A 333 3.24 -14.85 25.52
N GLU A 334 2.26 -14.79 26.42
CA GLU A 334 1.55 -15.96 26.96
C GLU A 334 0.52 -16.57 26.00
N ASP A 335 0.09 -15.84 24.96
CA ASP A 335 -0.87 -16.33 23.98
C ASP A 335 -0.19 -17.27 22.99
N LYS A 336 -0.33 -18.59 23.22
CA LYS A 336 0.14 -19.61 22.29
C LYS A 336 -0.80 -19.67 21.07
N VAL A 337 -0.26 -19.29 19.92
CA VAL A 337 -0.89 -19.31 18.58
C VAL A 337 -2.18 -18.48 18.51
N VAL A 338 -2.04 -17.21 18.12
CA VAL A 338 -3.19 -16.37 17.79
C VAL A 338 -3.59 -16.64 16.34
N THR A 339 -4.75 -17.28 16.14
CA THR A 339 -5.36 -17.50 14.82
C THR A 339 -6.38 -16.42 14.45
N PHE A 340 -6.64 -15.47 15.37
CA PHE A 340 -7.68 -14.46 15.22
C PHE A 340 -7.11 -13.07 14.99
N THR A 341 -7.73 -12.28 14.11
CA THR A 341 -7.38 -10.86 13.92
C THR A 341 -8.61 -10.02 13.69
N ARG A 342 -8.49 -8.70 13.92
CA ARG A 342 -9.59 -7.75 13.74
C ARG A 342 -9.99 -7.66 12.27
N ASN A 343 -11.29 -7.67 11.99
CA ASN A 343 -11.81 -7.34 10.65
C ASN A 343 -12.65 -6.07 10.71
N VAL A 344 -12.11 -4.97 10.18
CA VAL A 344 -12.80 -3.66 10.20
C VAL A 344 -13.66 -3.50 8.94
N VAL A 345 -14.98 -3.57 9.10
CA VAL A 345 -15.96 -3.39 8.02
C VAL A 345 -16.99 -2.33 8.42
N TYR A 346 -17.06 -1.23 7.65
CA TYR A 346 -18.06 -0.19 7.83
C TYR A 346 -19.29 -0.59 7.02
N LYS A 347 -20.22 -1.27 7.68
CA LYS A 347 -21.47 -1.76 7.06
C LYS A 347 -22.30 -0.63 6.47
N GLU A 348 -22.17 0.58 7.01
CA GLU A 348 -22.81 1.79 6.53
C GLU A 348 -22.38 2.15 5.09
N ILE A 349 -21.09 2.03 4.77
CA ILE A 349 -20.59 2.27 3.41
C ILE A 349 -21.19 1.24 2.44
N LEU A 350 -21.20 -0.03 2.83
CA LEU A 350 -21.76 -1.10 2.01
C LEU A 350 -23.26 -0.94 1.80
N TYR A 351 -23.99 -0.53 2.84
CA TYR A 351 -25.41 -0.25 2.77
C TYR A 351 -25.71 0.91 1.82
N LEU A 352 -25.06 2.06 2.01
CA LEU A 352 -25.21 3.24 1.15
C LEU A 352 -24.87 2.93 -0.32
N ALA A 353 -23.81 2.15 -0.57
CA ALA A 353 -23.42 1.75 -1.90
C ALA A 353 -24.49 0.90 -2.61
N ASN A 354 -25.28 0.13 -1.85
CA ASN A 354 -26.31 -0.78 -2.38
C ASN A 354 -27.74 -0.20 -2.37
N GLN A 355 -27.96 1.03 -1.89
CA GLN A 355 -29.27 1.68 -1.99
C GLN A 355 -29.59 2.00 -3.46
N GLU A 356 -30.73 1.55 -3.96
CA GLU A 356 -31.21 1.90 -5.31
C GLU A 356 -31.69 3.35 -5.39
#